data_AF-A0A840QIP2-F1
#
_entry.id   AF-A0A840QIP2-F1
#
_cell.length_a   1.000
_cell.length_b   1.000
_cell.length_c   1.000
_cell.angle_alpha   90.00
_cell.angle_beta   90.00
_cell.angle_gamma   90.00
#
_symmetry.space_group_name_H-M   'P 1'
#
loop_
_entity.id
_entity.type
_entity.pdbx_description
1 polymer ?
#
loop_
_entity_poly.entity_id
_entity_poly.type
_entity_poly.pdbx_seq_one_letter_code
_entity_poly.pdbx_strand_id
1 'polypeptide(L)'
;MKQKHLALILSLLLLNILRGSWRDIPKYYKNLTYVIFVNILYYLVCRRHLLWEFPSLGVNRLVLRVAYVIFVTPSIVLAFLSKFPKSPFRQILYISKWVIVSSMIEYFLHKRKLIQYKHGWNIYWSGLVYLKMFVYSSIFHKKPLIVWLLTFCSLIYFIVTFQIPVFSKHTFSRKFDRIIDYFYHSFLEDVF
;
A
#
# COMPACT_ATOMS: atom_id res chain seq x y z
N MET A 1 -0.55 -14.77 16.71
CA MET A 1 -0.22 -13.79 15.63
C MET A 1 -1.45 -13.03 15.12
N LYS A 2 -2.57 -13.71 14.78
CA LYS A 2 -3.84 -13.07 14.35
C LYS A 2 -4.20 -11.80 15.14
N GLN A 3 -4.25 -11.92 16.47
CA GLN A 3 -4.55 -10.84 17.42
C GLN A 3 -3.68 -9.59 17.26
N LYS A 4 -2.40 -9.71 16.84
CA LYS A 4 -1.49 -8.57 16.66
C LYS A 4 -1.85 -7.75 15.41
N HIS A 5 -2.22 -8.41 14.31
CA HIS A 5 -2.73 -7.72 13.12
C HIS A 5 -4.10 -7.11 13.37
N LEU A 6 -4.99 -7.83 14.07
CA LEU A 6 -6.30 -7.31 14.46
C LEU A 6 -6.15 -6.06 15.36
N ALA A 7 -5.27 -6.10 16.36
CA ALA A 7 -4.98 -4.94 17.21
C ALA A 7 -4.42 -3.74 16.42
N LEU A 8 -3.56 -3.98 15.41
CA LEU A 8 -3.10 -2.91 14.52
C LEU A 8 -4.27 -2.29 13.73
N ILE A 9 -5.15 -3.11 13.14
CA ILE A 9 -6.32 -2.63 12.39
C ILE A 9 -7.25 -1.84 13.33
N LEU A 10 -7.59 -2.39 14.50
CA LEU A 10 -8.45 -1.75 15.49
C LEU A 10 -7.85 -0.44 16.03
N SER A 11 -6.54 -0.38 16.29
CA SER A 11 -5.88 0.86 16.73
C SER A 11 -5.90 1.95 15.65
N LEU A 12 -5.81 1.60 14.36
CA LEU A 12 -5.93 2.55 13.25
C LEU A 12 -7.37 3.03 13.03
N LEU A 13 -8.36 2.15 13.21
CA LEU A 13 -9.78 2.52 13.22
C LEU A 13 -10.08 3.46 14.39
N LEU A 14 -9.65 3.12 15.60
CA LEU A 14 -9.76 3.96 16.79
C LEU A 14 -9.08 5.32 16.59
N LEU A 15 -7.88 5.36 16.00
CA LEU A 15 -7.18 6.60 15.66
C LEU A 15 -8.00 7.46 14.67
N ASN A 16 -8.67 6.87 13.69
CA ASN A 16 -9.55 7.60 12.77
C ASN A 16 -10.83 8.10 13.44
N ILE A 17 -11.41 7.31 14.34
CA ILE A 17 -12.58 7.70 15.16
C ILE A 17 -12.21 8.89 16.06
N LEU A 18 -11.16 8.76 16.88
CA LEU A 18 -10.68 9.79 17.81
C LEU A 18 -10.24 11.08 17.11
N ARG A 19 -9.71 10.99 15.88
CA ARG A 19 -9.33 12.19 15.09
C ARG A 19 -10.50 12.82 14.35
N GLY A 20 -11.68 12.18 14.31
CA GLY A 20 -12.84 12.60 13.52
C GLY A 20 -12.70 12.37 12.02
N SER A 21 -11.65 11.67 11.58
CA SER A 21 -11.20 11.58 10.18
C SER A 21 -12.19 10.90 9.24
N TRP A 22 -13.04 10.03 9.77
CA TRP A 22 -14.14 9.40 9.03
C TRP A 22 -15.12 10.40 8.41
N ARG A 23 -15.26 11.62 8.99
CA ARG A 23 -16.11 12.68 8.44
C ARG A 23 -15.57 13.25 7.12
N ASP A 24 -14.27 13.12 6.86
CA ASP A 24 -13.65 13.58 5.61
C ASP A 24 -13.69 12.54 4.47
N ILE A 25 -14.28 11.34 4.68
CA ILE A 25 -14.36 10.30 3.64
C ILE A 25 -14.98 10.82 2.34
N PRO A 26 -16.13 11.54 2.34
CA PRO A 26 -16.71 12.07 1.10
C PRO A 26 -15.82 13.08 0.37
N LYS A 27 -14.94 13.78 1.10
CA LYS A 27 -14.00 14.77 0.56
C LYS A 27 -12.77 14.12 -0.09
N TYR A 28 -12.28 13.02 0.50
CA TYR A 28 -11.06 12.35 0.07
C TYR A 28 -11.26 11.02 -0.65
N TYR A 29 -12.50 10.60 -0.95
CA TYR A 29 -12.79 9.30 -1.56
C TYR A 29 -11.92 8.98 -2.79
N LYS A 30 -11.70 9.95 -3.70
CA LYS A 30 -10.82 9.78 -4.87
C LYS A 30 -9.38 9.42 -4.47
N ASN A 31 -8.85 10.03 -3.42
CA ASN A 31 -7.51 9.75 -2.90
C ASN A 31 -7.46 8.35 -2.26
N LEU A 32 -8.52 7.93 -1.57
CA LEU A 32 -8.63 6.59 -0.99
C LEU A 32 -8.66 5.52 -2.09
N THR A 33 -9.54 5.67 -3.08
CA THR A 33 -9.63 4.78 -4.25
C THR A 33 -8.31 4.68 -5.01
N TYR A 34 -7.63 5.81 -5.21
CA TYR A 34 -6.30 5.85 -5.84
C TYR A 34 -5.25 5.05 -5.04
N VAL A 35 -5.20 5.21 -3.72
CA VAL A 35 -4.25 4.46 -2.87
C VAL A 35 -4.57 2.97 -2.83
N ILE A 36 -5.85 2.59 -2.78
CA ILE A 36 -6.32 1.20 -2.94
C ILE A 36 -5.82 0.64 -4.28
N PHE A 37 -6.05 1.36 -5.37
CA PHE A 37 -5.63 0.93 -6.71
C PHE A 37 -4.12 0.71 -6.81
N VAL A 38 -3.29 1.64 -6.34
CA VAL A 38 -1.82 1.50 -6.36
C VAL A 38 -1.35 0.32 -5.50
N ASN A 39 -2.02 0.04 -4.38
CA ASN A 39 -1.73 -1.13 -3.54
C ASN A 39 -2.12 -2.44 -4.23
N ILE A 40 -3.27 -2.49 -4.92
CA ILE A 40 -3.65 -3.65 -5.75
C ILE A 40 -2.61 -3.84 -6.86
N LEU A 41 -2.25 -2.77 -7.57
CA LEU A 41 -1.28 -2.79 -8.67
C LEU A 41 0.08 -3.34 -8.23
N TYR A 42 0.56 -3.04 -7.02
CA TYR A 42 1.75 -3.67 -6.44
C TYR A 42 1.62 -5.21 -6.39
N TYR A 43 0.52 -5.75 -5.87
CA TYR A 43 0.31 -7.20 -5.81
C TYR A 43 0.13 -7.86 -7.18
N LEU A 44 -0.34 -7.12 -8.19
CA LEU A 44 -0.44 -7.61 -9.57
C LEU A 44 0.94 -7.65 -10.26
N VAL A 45 1.66 -6.53 -10.26
CA VAL A 45 2.97 -6.40 -10.90
C VAL A 45 4.02 -7.27 -10.21
N CYS A 46 4.01 -7.31 -8.88
CA CYS A 46 4.97 -8.07 -8.08
C CYS A 46 4.51 -9.50 -7.77
N ARG A 47 3.46 -10.03 -8.42
CA ARG A 47 2.82 -11.33 -8.09
C ARG A 47 3.80 -12.49 -7.90
N ARG A 48 4.85 -12.54 -8.72
CA ARG A 48 5.90 -13.58 -8.70
C ARG A 48 7.18 -13.18 -7.95
N HIS A 49 7.28 -11.93 -7.50
CA HIS A 49 8.50 -11.32 -6.97
C HIS A 49 8.14 -10.27 -5.90
N LEU A 50 7.38 -10.67 -4.88
CA LEU A 50 6.93 -9.78 -3.81
C LEU A 50 8.15 -9.29 -3.01
N LEU A 51 8.34 -7.97 -2.96
CA LEU A 51 9.45 -7.32 -2.24
C LEU A 51 9.19 -7.33 -0.72
N TRP A 52 7.92 -7.29 -0.35
CA TRP A 52 7.41 -7.24 1.01
C TRP A 52 6.18 -8.15 1.10
N GLU A 53 6.08 -8.98 2.15
CA GLU A 53 4.94 -9.89 2.34
C GLU A 53 4.65 -10.18 3.82
N PHE A 54 3.39 -10.52 4.13
CA PHE A 54 3.01 -11.14 5.40
C PHE A 54 3.35 -12.64 5.45
N PRO A 55 3.83 -13.16 6.60
CA PRO A 55 4.09 -14.59 6.77
C PRO A 55 2.81 -15.43 6.89
N SER A 56 2.87 -16.71 6.52
CA SER A 56 1.76 -17.68 6.60
C SER A 56 1.43 -18.19 8.02
N LEU A 57 1.86 -17.51 9.08
CA LEU A 57 1.79 -18.04 10.46
C LEU A 57 0.38 -17.89 11.07
N GLY A 58 -0.53 -18.73 10.57
CA GLY A 58 -1.87 -19.00 11.10
C GLY A 58 -3.01 -18.17 10.51
N VAL A 59 -2.73 -17.07 9.79
CA VAL A 59 -3.75 -16.26 9.08
C VAL A 59 -3.70 -16.56 7.59
N ASN A 60 -4.85 -16.67 6.92
CA ASN A 60 -4.91 -16.69 5.46
C ASN A 60 -4.28 -15.39 4.91
N ARG A 61 -3.19 -15.52 4.15
CA ARG A 61 -2.43 -14.37 3.60
C ARG A 61 -3.31 -13.48 2.73
N LEU A 62 -4.27 -14.06 2.00
CA LEU A 62 -5.20 -13.30 1.13
C LEU A 62 -6.05 -12.33 1.95
N VAL A 63 -6.72 -12.84 3.00
CA VAL A 63 -7.53 -12.03 3.91
C VAL A 63 -6.71 -10.89 4.52
N LEU A 64 -5.47 -11.17 4.92
CA LEU A 64 -4.58 -10.17 5.49
C LEU A 64 -4.14 -9.10 4.47
N ARG A 65 -3.82 -9.50 3.23
CA ARG A 65 -3.54 -8.56 2.12
C ARG A 65 -4.76 -7.68 1.84
N VAL A 66 -5.93 -8.28 1.62
CA VAL A 66 -7.18 -7.56 1.34
C VAL A 66 -7.52 -6.59 2.47
N ALA A 67 -7.41 -7.02 3.73
CA ALA A 67 -7.67 -6.16 4.88
C ALA A 67 -6.71 -4.96 4.95
N TYR A 68 -5.42 -5.14 4.60
CA TYR A 68 -4.48 -4.04 4.59
C TYR A 68 -4.69 -3.08 3.42
N VAL A 69 -5.00 -3.61 2.23
CA VAL A 69 -5.28 -2.82 1.03
C VAL A 69 -6.55 -1.98 1.16
N ILE A 70 -7.64 -2.55 1.70
CA ILE A 70 -8.96 -1.90 1.77
C ILE A 70 -9.12 -1.07 3.06
N PHE A 71 -8.64 -1.54 4.21
CA PHE A 71 -8.86 -0.85 5.49
C PHE A 71 -7.61 -0.11 5.99
N VAL A 72 -6.46 -0.78 6.11
CA VAL A 72 -5.26 -0.19 6.76
C VAL A 72 -4.72 1.00 5.99
N THR A 73 -4.33 0.81 4.72
CA THR A 73 -3.66 1.86 3.94
C THR A 73 -4.58 3.08 3.70
N PRO A 74 -5.88 2.92 3.36
CA PRO A 74 -6.80 4.03 3.22
C PRO A 74 -7.05 4.75 4.56
N SER A 75 -7.13 4.02 5.68
CA SER A 75 -7.27 4.64 7.01
C SER A 75 -6.04 5.47 7.42
N ILE A 76 -4.83 5.06 7.03
CA ILE A 76 -3.59 5.83 7.25
C ILE A 76 -3.63 7.12 6.41
N VAL A 77 -3.99 7.02 5.14
CA VAL A 77 -4.05 8.18 4.23
C VAL A 77 -5.17 9.15 4.61
N LEU A 78 -6.33 8.66 5.04
CA LEU A 78 -7.42 9.48 5.55
C LEU A 78 -6.99 10.27 6.79
N ALA A 79 -6.42 9.59 7.80
CA ALA A 79 -5.93 10.23 9.02
C ALA A 79 -4.81 11.27 8.76
N PHE A 80 -4.01 11.05 7.71
CA PHE A 80 -3.04 12.02 7.20
C PHE A 80 -3.74 13.25 6.59
N LEU A 81 -4.65 13.03 5.62
CA LEU A 81 -5.31 14.09 4.85
C LEU A 81 -6.24 14.97 5.70
N SER A 82 -6.99 14.40 6.65
CA SER A 82 -7.90 15.16 7.54
C SER A 82 -7.25 16.32 8.28
N LYS A 83 -5.99 16.17 8.68
CA LYS A 83 -5.24 17.18 9.45
C LYS A 83 -4.02 17.72 8.69
N PHE A 84 -4.05 17.64 7.36
CA PHE A 84 -2.97 18.15 6.51
C PHE A 84 -2.91 19.69 6.55
N PRO A 85 -1.78 20.31 6.91
CA PRO A 85 -1.70 21.74 7.13
C PRO A 85 -1.69 22.55 5.82
N LYS A 86 -2.10 23.82 5.88
CA LYS A 86 -2.08 24.75 4.72
C LYS A 86 -0.71 25.37 4.43
N SER A 87 0.12 25.59 5.45
CA SER A 87 1.44 26.24 5.31
C SER A 87 2.50 25.27 4.75
N PRO A 88 3.31 25.67 3.75
CA PRO A 88 4.24 24.76 3.06
C PRO A 88 5.31 24.18 3.99
N PHE A 89 5.91 24.99 4.87
CA PHE A 89 6.87 24.50 5.86
C PHE A 89 6.24 23.48 6.81
N ARG A 90 5.01 23.74 7.28
CA ARG A 90 4.26 22.78 8.11
C ARG A 90 3.90 21.51 7.35
N GLN A 91 3.67 21.57 6.03
CA GLN A 91 3.42 20.38 5.20
C GLN A 91 4.66 19.47 5.13
N ILE A 92 5.85 20.04 4.93
CA ILE A 92 7.10 19.27 4.90
C ILE A 92 7.31 18.56 6.25
N LEU A 93 7.23 19.28 7.37
CA LEU A 93 7.34 18.68 8.71
C LEU A 93 6.27 17.61 8.99
N TYR A 94 5.03 17.86 8.55
CA TYR A 94 3.92 16.93 8.74
C TYR A 94 4.12 15.64 7.92
N ILE A 95 4.52 15.74 6.65
CA ILE A 95 4.87 14.58 5.81
C ILE A 95 6.03 13.81 6.43
N SER A 96 7.13 14.47 6.79
CA SER A 96 8.30 13.83 7.43
C SER A 96 7.91 13.08 8.70
N LYS A 97 7.09 13.68 9.58
CA LYS A 97 6.58 13.02 10.79
C LYS A 97 5.79 11.76 10.46
N TRP A 98 4.91 11.79 9.47
CA TRP A 98 4.13 10.62 9.07
C TRP A 98 4.99 9.52 8.43
N VAL A 99 5.98 9.87 7.59
CA VAL A 99 6.94 8.93 7.02
C VAL A 99 7.74 8.23 8.11
N ILE A 100 8.28 9.00 9.08
CA ILE A 100 9.06 8.45 10.20
C ILE A 100 8.19 7.52 11.05
N VAL A 101 6.99 7.95 11.45
CA VAL A 101 6.09 7.13 12.29
C VAL A 101 5.67 5.84 11.57
N SER A 102 5.26 5.92 10.29
CA SER A 102 4.91 4.73 9.50
C SER A 102 6.09 3.77 9.34
N SER A 103 7.29 4.29 9.06
CA SER A 103 8.51 3.47 8.93
C SER A 103 8.90 2.81 10.27
N MET A 104 8.82 3.54 11.39
CA MET A 104 9.08 2.97 12.71
C MET A 104 8.09 1.86 13.05
N ILE A 105 6.79 2.05 12.79
CA ILE A 105 5.77 1.02 12.98
C ILE A 105 6.09 -0.22 12.13
N GLU A 106 6.42 -0.03 10.85
CA GLU A 106 6.78 -1.14 9.96
C GLU A 106 8.02 -1.89 10.44
N TYR A 107 9.06 -1.18 10.88
CA TYR A 107 10.26 -1.78 11.45
C TYR A 107 9.96 -2.63 12.70
N PHE A 108 9.09 -2.15 13.60
CA PHE A 108 8.64 -2.95 14.75
C PHE A 108 7.82 -4.18 14.34
N LEU A 109 6.96 -4.06 13.32
CA LEU A 109 6.20 -5.19 12.77
C LEU A 109 7.15 -6.22 12.11
N HIS A 110 8.17 -5.78 11.38
CA HIS A 110 9.21 -6.64 10.83
C HIS A 110 10.01 -7.36 11.92
N LYS A 111 10.50 -6.63 12.94
CA LYS A 111 11.19 -7.20 14.12
C LYS A 111 10.32 -8.22 14.87
N ARG A 112 9.00 -8.03 14.92
CA ARG A 112 8.05 -9.00 15.50
C ARG A 112 7.63 -10.13 14.56
N LYS A 113 8.28 -10.29 13.40
CA LYS A 113 7.98 -11.30 12.36
C LYS A 113 6.51 -11.26 11.91
N LEU A 114 5.92 -10.05 11.82
CA LEU A 114 4.59 -9.80 11.23
C LEU A 114 4.69 -9.36 9.76
N ILE A 115 5.89 -8.95 9.34
CA ILE A 115 6.26 -8.50 7.99
C ILE A 115 7.59 -9.16 7.62
N GLN A 116 7.74 -9.60 6.37
CA GLN A 116 8.98 -10.13 5.83
C GLN A 116 9.41 -9.31 4.61
N TYR A 117 10.66 -8.86 4.63
CA TYR A 117 11.33 -8.28 3.46
C TYR A 117 11.96 -9.40 2.64
N LYS A 118 11.95 -9.24 1.31
CA LYS A 118 12.45 -10.20 0.32
C LYS A 118 13.14 -9.44 -0.81
N HIS A 119 13.93 -10.14 -1.63
CA HIS A 119 14.47 -9.59 -2.88
C HIS A 119 15.23 -8.25 -2.72
N GLY A 120 16.05 -8.11 -1.68
CA GLY A 120 16.81 -6.88 -1.40
C GLY A 120 15.99 -5.72 -0.82
N TRP A 121 14.69 -5.89 -0.56
CA TRP A 121 13.89 -4.89 0.13
C TRP A 121 14.38 -4.66 1.56
N ASN A 122 14.23 -3.43 2.04
CA ASN A 122 14.63 -3.03 3.39
C ASN A 122 13.77 -1.83 3.84
N ILE A 123 13.98 -1.40 5.10
CA ILE A 123 13.17 -0.32 5.69
C ILE A 123 13.32 1.04 4.98
N TYR A 124 14.46 1.33 4.35
CA TYR A 124 14.65 2.58 3.61
C TYR A 124 13.78 2.63 2.35
N TRP A 125 13.64 1.49 1.65
CA TRP A 125 12.70 1.35 0.53
C TRP A 125 11.24 1.54 0.97
N SER A 126 10.85 0.96 2.11
CA SER A 126 9.52 1.22 2.72
C SER A 126 9.33 2.70 3.05
N GLY A 127 10.33 3.35 3.65
CA GLY A 127 10.30 4.80 3.93
C GLY A 127 10.11 5.66 2.68
N LEU A 128 10.78 5.30 1.58
CA LEU A 128 10.60 5.95 0.27
C LEU A 128 9.20 5.72 -0.33
N VAL A 129 8.62 4.52 -0.15
CA VAL A 129 7.22 4.25 -0.52
C VAL A 129 6.25 5.07 0.33
N TYR A 130 6.44 5.17 1.65
CA TYR A 130 5.62 6.01 2.52
C TYR A 130 5.72 7.49 2.14
N LEU A 131 6.92 7.99 1.86
CA LEU A 131 7.13 9.37 1.39
C LEU A 131 6.33 9.64 0.11
N LYS A 132 6.46 8.77 -0.89
CA LYS A 132 5.70 8.85 -2.14
C LYS A 132 4.20 8.78 -1.89
N MET A 133 3.72 7.85 -1.07
CA MET A 133 2.30 7.71 -0.72
C MET A 133 1.72 9.01 -0.13
N PHE A 134 2.38 9.61 0.86
CA PHE A 134 1.91 10.84 1.50
C PHE A 134 2.03 12.06 0.58
N VAL A 135 3.14 12.22 -0.14
CA VAL A 135 3.34 13.32 -1.10
C VAL A 135 2.31 13.23 -2.23
N TYR A 136 2.15 12.06 -2.85
CA TYR A 136 1.19 11.85 -3.93
C TYR A 136 -0.25 12.06 -3.45
N SER A 137 -0.62 11.52 -2.28
CA SER A 137 -1.96 11.77 -1.69
C SER A 137 -2.21 13.25 -1.42
N SER A 138 -1.20 14.04 -1.05
CA SER A 138 -1.35 15.48 -0.82
C SER A 138 -1.54 16.31 -2.11
N ILE A 139 -0.97 15.84 -3.23
CA ILE A 139 -1.04 16.51 -4.54
C ILE A 139 -2.25 16.03 -5.35
N PHE A 140 -2.68 14.77 -5.18
CA PHE A 140 -3.68 14.09 -6.02
C PHE A 140 -4.99 14.86 -6.17
N HIS A 141 -5.46 15.49 -5.08
CA HIS A 141 -6.70 16.28 -5.09
C HIS A 141 -6.61 17.53 -5.99
N LYS A 142 -5.40 18.06 -6.23
CA LYS A 142 -5.16 19.26 -7.07
C LYS A 142 -4.73 18.93 -8.49
N LYS A 143 -3.86 17.91 -8.66
CA LYS A 143 -3.23 17.58 -9.94
C LYS A 143 -3.17 16.05 -10.16
N PRO A 144 -4.33 15.37 -10.33
CA PRO A 144 -4.38 13.91 -10.39
C PRO A 144 -3.58 13.32 -11.57
N LEU A 145 -3.62 13.98 -12.74
CA LEU A 145 -2.87 13.53 -13.93
C LEU A 145 -1.34 13.50 -13.69
N ILE A 146 -0.80 14.51 -13.01
CA ILE A 146 0.63 14.56 -12.68
C ILE A 146 0.98 13.43 -11.69
N VAL A 147 0.11 13.16 -10.71
CA VAL A 147 0.34 12.07 -9.75
C VAL A 147 0.28 10.71 -10.44
N TRP A 148 -0.61 10.51 -11.42
CA TRP A 148 -0.61 9.29 -12.24
C TRP A 148 0.68 9.12 -13.03
N LEU A 149 1.17 10.18 -13.69
CA LEU A 149 2.45 10.14 -14.40
C LEU A 149 3.62 9.81 -13.47
N LEU A 150 3.73 10.50 -12.32
CA LEU A 150 4.77 10.24 -11.30
C LEU A 150 4.69 8.82 -10.74
N THR A 151 3.48 8.26 -10.62
CA THR A 151 3.25 6.87 -10.17
C THR A 151 3.65 5.86 -11.23
N PHE A 152 3.41 6.14 -12.51
CA PHE A 152 3.86 5.31 -13.62
C PHE A 152 5.39 5.30 -13.74
N CYS A 153 6.04 6.47 -13.73
CA CYS A 153 7.51 6.57 -13.68
C CYS A 153 8.09 5.85 -12.46
N SER A 154 7.45 6.01 -11.30
CA SER A 154 7.80 5.31 -10.05
C SER A 154 7.68 3.79 -10.12
N LEU A 155 6.69 3.29 -10.85
CA LEU A 155 6.46 1.86 -11.04
C LEU A 155 7.56 1.28 -11.93
N ILE A 156 7.86 1.93 -13.06
CA ILE A 156 8.97 1.54 -13.96
C ILE A 156 10.30 1.53 -13.20
N TYR A 157 10.59 2.58 -12.42
CA TYR A 157 11.80 2.65 -11.59
C TYR A 157 11.92 1.42 -10.67
N PHE A 158 10.87 1.08 -9.93
CA PHE A 158 10.90 -0.10 -9.05
C PHE A 158 11.00 -1.43 -9.81
N ILE A 159 10.34 -1.56 -10.97
CA ILE A 159 10.45 -2.75 -11.83
C ILE A 159 11.91 -2.97 -12.26
N VAL A 160 12.60 -1.91 -12.70
CA VAL A 160 14.00 -1.98 -13.12
C VAL A 160 14.93 -2.24 -11.93
N THR A 161 14.80 -1.47 -10.83
CA THR A 161 15.66 -1.60 -9.64
C THR A 161 15.61 -2.99 -9.01
N PHE A 162 14.42 -3.59 -8.92
CA PHE A 162 14.22 -4.91 -8.31
C PHE A 162 14.13 -6.05 -9.34
N GLN A 163 14.46 -5.78 -10.61
CA GLN A 163 14.45 -6.76 -11.71
C GLN A 163 13.13 -7.57 -11.78
N ILE A 164 12.00 -6.91 -11.54
CA ILE A 164 10.70 -7.56 -11.42
C ILE A 164 10.33 -8.17 -12.79
N PRO A 165 10.05 -9.48 -12.87
CA PRO A 165 9.77 -10.16 -14.14
C PRO A 165 8.34 -9.87 -14.62
N VAL A 166 8.12 -8.64 -15.11
CA VAL A 166 6.84 -8.18 -15.66
C VAL A 166 6.61 -8.72 -17.07
N PHE A 167 7.67 -8.75 -17.88
CA PHE A 167 7.65 -9.28 -19.25
C PHE A 167 8.59 -10.48 -19.33
N SER A 168 8.04 -11.69 -19.30
CA SER A 168 8.81 -12.89 -19.69
C SER A 168 9.09 -12.81 -21.20
N LYS A 169 10.30 -13.14 -21.64
CA LYS A 169 10.79 -12.92 -23.02
C LYS A 169 10.12 -13.77 -24.12
N HIS A 170 9.06 -14.52 -23.80
CA HIS A 170 8.19 -15.18 -24.77
C HIS A 170 6.74 -14.74 -24.56
N THR A 171 6.04 -14.52 -25.68
CA THR A 171 4.58 -14.32 -25.78
C THR A 171 4.06 -12.93 -25.36
N PHE A 172 4.37 -11.90 -26.15
CA PHE A 172 3.57 -10.65 -26.16
C PHE A 172 2.20 -10.84 -26.84
N SER A 173 2.02 -11.93 -27.59
CA SER A 173 0.73 -12.33 -28.19
C SER A 173 0.67 -13.85 -28.36
N ARG A 174 -0.24 -14.49 -27.62
CA ARG A 174 -0.94 -15.77 -27.88
C ARG A 174 -1.63 -16.29 -26.62
N LYS A 175 -2.88 -15.91 -26.37
CA LYS A 175 -3.66 -14.82 -27.00
C LYS A 175 -3.34 -13.52 -26.24
N PHE A 176 -4.02 -13.22 -25.15
CA PHE A 176 -3.53 -12.41 -24.02
C PHE A 176 -3.44 -13.28 -22.74
N ASP A 177 -3.42 -14.60 -22.94
CA ASP A 177 -4.27 -15.59 -22.25
C ASP A 177 -3.55 -16.51 -21.26
N ARG A 178 -4.36 -17.21 -20.45
CA ARG A 178 -4.15 -17.28 -18.99
C ARG A 178 -4.23 -15.88 -18.34
N ILE A 179 -5.01 -14.96 -18.95
CA ILE A 179 -5.01 -13.48 -18.78
C ILE A 179 -4.97 -13.11 -17.31
N ILE A 180 -5.93 -13.69 -16.61
CA ILE A 180 -6.28 -13.47 -15.22
C ILE A 180 -6.53 -14.88 -14.67
N ASP A 181 -7.44 -15.61 -15.34
CA ASP A 181 -7.69 -17.06 -15.61
C ASP A 181 -7.43 -18.11 -14.52
N TYR A 182 -6.88 -17.69 -13.38
CA TYR A 182 -6.97 -18.33 -12.08
C TYR A 182 -7.33 -17.32 -10.96
N PHE A 183 -7.76 -16.10 -11.30
CA PHE A 183 -7.53 -14.93 -10.45
C PHE A 183 -8.22 -14.83 -9.07
N TYR A 184 -9.50 -15.12 -8.81
CA TYR A 184 -10.58 -15.90 -9.45
C TYR A 184 -10.69 -17.37 -9.04
N HIS A 185 -10.14 -18.36 -9.75
CA HIS A 185 -10.49 -19.78 -9.46
C HIS A 185 -10.24 -20.25 -8.01
N SER A 186 -9.26 -19.69 -7.26
CA SER A 186 -9.13 -19.96 -5.80
C SER A 186 -9.73 -18.89 -4.88
N PHE A 187 -10.32 -17.81 -5.41
CA PHE A 187 -10.87 -16.74 -4.57
C PHE A 187 -12.22 -17.16 -3.92
N LEU A 188 -12.79 -18.29 -4.34
CA LEU A 188 -14.13 -18.76 -3.97
C LEU A 188 -14.24 -20.24 -3.55
N GLU A 189 -13.20 -21.08 -3.72
CA GLU A 189 -13.22 -22.46 -3.21
C GLU A 189 -12.73 -22.56 -1.75
N ASP A 190 -11.57 -21.97 -1.40
CA ASP A 190 -11.03 -21.95 -0.01
C ASP A 190 -11.74 -20.94 0.94
N VAL A 191 -12.96 -20.54 0.62
CA VAL A 191 -13.85 -19.75 1.51
C VAL A 191 -14.76 -20.68 2.33
N PHE A 192 -14.78 -21.98 1.99
CA PHE A 192 -15.38 -23.08 2.75
C PHE A 192 -14.28 -24.05 3.23
#